data_AF-A0A352S2Z3-F1
#
_entry.id   AF-A0A352S2Z3-F1
#
_cell.length_a   1.000
_cell.length_b   1.000
_cell.length_c   1.000
_cell.angle_alpha   90.00
_cell.angle_beta   90.00
_cell.angle_gamma   90.00
#
_symmetry.space_group_name_H-M   'P 1'
#
loop_
_entity.id
_entity.type
_entity.pdbx_description
1 polymer ?
#
loop_
_entity_poly.entity_id
_entity_poly.type
_entity_poly.pdbx_seq_one_letter_code
_entity_poly.pdbx_strand_id
1 'polypeptide(L)'
;VWAKIFGTVDTREKFQAHRLELAQHEWARFKANDSLECRNCHDYQSMDFTRQSPRAQAMHSTYLANKEKTCIDCHKGIAHHVPDISKAEEQ
;
A
#
# COMPACT_ATOMS: atom_id res chain seq x y z
N VAL A 1 8.87 13.31 -10.86
CA VAL A 1 9.30 14.61 -11.42
C VAL A 1 9.39 14.56 -12.94
N TRP A 2 10.18 13.66 -13.52
CA TRP A 2 10.34 13.54 -14.99
C TRP A 2 9.04 13.32 -15.76
N ALA A 3 8.16 12.44 -15.28
CA ALA A 3 6.85 12.20 -15.91
C ALA A 3 5.97 13.47 -15.99
N LYS A 4 6.16 14.45 -15.10
CA LYS A 4 5.46 15.75 -15.17
C LYS A 4 6.16 16.69 -16.16
N ILE A 5 7.49 16.75 -16.16
CA ILE A 5 8.29 17.63 -17.04
C ILE A 5 8.14 17.22 -18.51
N PHE A 6 8.17 15.92 -18.82
CA PHE A 6 8.02 15.40 -20.18
C PHE A 6 6.56 15.20 -20.61
N GLY A 7 5.59 15.61 -19.78
CA GLY A 7 4.18 15.61 -20.16
C GLY A 7 3.45 14.26 -20.09
N THR A 8 4.03 13.23 -19.44
CA THR A 8 3.39 11.91 -19.26
C THR A 8 2.22 11.96 -18.26
N VAL A 9 2.32 12.75 -17.19
CA VAL A 9 1.27 12.90 -16.14
C VAL A 9 1.01 14.36 -15.79
N ASP A 10 1.14 15.25 -16.77
CA ASP A 10 1.05 16.70 -16.57
C ASP A 10 -0.36 17.28 -16.49
N THR A 11 -1.39 16.49 -16.81
CA THR A 11 -2.79 16.83 -16.55
C THR A 11 -3.42 15.81 -15.59
N ARG A 12 -4.58 16.16 -15.04
CA ARG A 12 -5.33 15.25 -14.16
C ARG A 12 -5.72 13.98 -14.91
N GLU A 13 -6.15 14.13 -16.15
CA GLU A 13 -6.64 13.06 -17.02
C GLU A 13 -5.51 12.06 -17.30
N LYS A 14 -4.32 12.58 -17.67
CA LYS A 14 -3.12 11.75 -17.87
C LYS A 14 -2.69 11.04 -16.59
N PHE A 15 -2.69 11.74 -15.45
CA PHE A 15 -2.41 11.10 -14.16
C PHE A 15 -3.42 9.99 -13.83
N GLN A 16 -4.72 10.22 -14.07
CA GLN A 16 -5.74 9.19 -13.83
C GLN A 16 -5.54 7.97 -14.73
N ALA A 17 -5.13 8.17 -16.00
CA ALA A 17 -4.84 7.08 -16.91
C ALA A 17 -3.70 6.16 -16.40
N HIS A 18 -2.68 6.74 -15.74
CA HIS A 18 -1.55 6.00 -15.17
C HIS A 18 -1.70 5.63 -13.69
N ARG A 19 -2.86 5.90 -13.06
CA ARG A 19 -2.98 5.84 -11.60
C ARG A 19 -2.75 4.45 -11.03
N LEU A 20 -3.20 3.39 -11.73
CA LEU A 20 -3.01 2.01 -11.29
C LEU A 20 -1.53 1.60 -11.33
N GLU A 21 -0.86 1.84 -12.46
CA GLU A 21 0.57 1.59 -12.65
C GLU A 21 1.41 2.28 -11.56
N LEU A 22 1.16 3.58 -11.35
CA LEU A 22 1.87 4.35 -10.32
C LEU A 22 1.60 3.83 -8.91
N ALA A 23 0.37 3.40 -8.61
CA ALA A 23 0.05 2.80 -7.31
C ALA A 23 0.75 1.45 -7.13
N GLN A 24 0.86 0.63 -8.17
CA GLN A 24 1.57 -0.65 -8.12
C GLN A 24 3.06 -0.46 -7.86
N HIS A 25 3.70 0.55 -8.47
CA HIS A 25 5.09 0.90 -8.17
C HIS A 25 5.28 1.22 -6.68
N GLU A 26 4.40 2.03 -6.10
CA GLU A 26 4.47 2.38 -4.68
C GLU A 26 4.15 1.18 -3.77
N TRP A 27 3.18 0.33 -4.13
CA TRP A 27 2.90 -0.89 -3.37
C TRP A 27 4.09 -1.86 -3.39
N ALA A 28 4.75 -2.01 -4.54
CA ALA A 28 5.95 -2.81 -4.66
C ALA A 28 7.09 -2.23 -3.80
N ARG A 29 7.28 -0.91 -3.81
CA ARG A 29 8.28 -0.21 -2.98
C ARG A 29 8.04 -0.43 -1.48
N PHE A 30 6.80 -0.22 -1.01
CA PHE A 30 6.41 -0.44 0.38
C PHE A 30 6.53 -1.92 0.77
N LYS A 31 6.26 -2.85 -0.14
CA LYS A 31 6.40 -4.28 0.17
C LYS A 31 7.87 -4.66 0.28
N ALA A 32 8.71 -4.19 -0.63
CA ALA A 32 10.13 -4.51 -0.70
C ALA A 32 10.93 -4.01 0.52
N ASN A 33 10.46 -2.97 1.21
CA ASN A 33 11.11 -2.41 2.39
C ASN A 33 10.37 -2.69 3.73
N ASP A 34 9.53 -3.74 3.77
CA ASP A 34 8.73 -4.10 4.95
C ASP A 34 7.83 -2.96 5.46
N SER A 35 7.29 -2.15 4.55
CA SER A 35 6.39 -1.04 4.83
C SER A 35 6.97 -0.06 5.85
N LEU A 36 8.25 0.29 5.68
CA LEU A 36 8.98 1.21 6.55
C LEU A 36 8.24 2.54 6.74
N GLU A 37 7.57 3.03 5.70
CA GLU A 37 6.74 4.23 5.71
C GLU A 37 5.60 4.16 6.73
N CYS A 38 5.06 2.97 7.00
CA CYS A 38 4.08 2.74 8.06
C CYS A 38 4.77 2.55 9.42
N ARG A 39 5.83 1.72 9.44
CA ARG A 39 6.49 1.27 10.67
C ARG A 39 7.29 2.33 11.39
N ASN A 40 7.71 3.38 10.70
CA ASN A 40 8.32 4.56 11.30
C ASN A 40 7.45 5.18 12.41
N CYS A 41 6.13 4.98 12.35
CA CYS A 41 5.19 5.38 13.41
C CYS A 41 4.39 4.21 14.01
N HIS A 42 4.26 3.08 13.30
CA HIS A 42 3.48 1.90 13.73
C HIS A 42 4.36 0.65 13.85
N ASP A 43 5.02 0.49 14.99
CA ASP A 43 5.82 -0.71 15.26
C ASP A 43 4.94 -1.90 15.68
N TYR A 44 5.22 -3.08 15.12
CA TYR A 44 4.48 -4.32 15.41
C TYR A 44 4.59 -4.72 16.89
N GLN A 45 5.76 -4.57 17.51
CA GLN A 45 5.99 -4.89 18.93
C GLN A 45 5.23 -3.93 19.86
N SER A 46 4.87 -2.75 19.38
CA SER A 46 4.12 -1.75 20.13
C SER A 46 2.60 -1.84 19.88
N MET A 47 2.13 -2.81 19.08
CA MET A 47 0.71 -2.99 18.83
C MET A 47 0.00 -3.64 20.02
N ASP A 48 -1.02 -2.95 20.56
CA ASP A 48 -1.93 -3.56 21.52
C ASP A 48 -3.04 -4.34 20.80
N PHE A 49 -2.91 -5.66 20.80
CA PHE A 49 -3.86 -6.58 20.16
C PHE A 49 -5.24 -6.60 20.83
N THR A 50 -5.34 -6.23 22.11
CA THR A 50 -6.62 -6.23 22.85
C THR A 50 -7.56 -5.14 22.36
N ARG A 51 -7.01 -4.10 21.72
CA ARG A 51 -7.76 -2.97 21.14
C ARG A 51 -8.11 -3.17 19.66
N GLN A 52 -7.67 -4.27 19.06
CA GLN A 52 -7.93 -4.57 17.66
C GLN A 52 -9.25 -5.35 17.53
N SER A 53 -9.89 -5.26 16.36
CA SER A 53 -11.00 -6.18 16.06
C SER A 53 -10.49 -7.63 16.02
N PRO A 54 -11.33 -8.64 16.29
CA PRO A 54 -10.91 -10.04 16.28
C PRO A 54 -10.23 -10.46 14.96
N ARG A 55 -10.72 -9.93 13.83
CA ARG A 55 -10.12 -10.14 12.51
C ARG A 55 -8.71 -9.55 12.43
N ALA A 56 -8.53 -8.29 12.83
CA ALA A 56 -7.23 -7.64 12.77
C ALA A 56 -6.22 -8.33 13.68
N GLN A 57 -6.63 -8.70 14.90
CA GLN A 57 -5.80 -9.46 15.83
C GLN A 57 -5.30 -10.77 15.20
N ALA A 58 -6.20 -11.57 14.62
CA ALA A 58 -5.83 -12.83 13.97
C ALA A 58 -4.90 -12.63 12.77
N MET A 59 -5.16 -11.63 11.92
CA MET A 59 -4.33 -11.36 10.74
C MET A 59 -2.93 -10.88 11.15
N HIS A 60 -2.83 -9.95 12.09
CA HIS A 60 -1.57 -9.41 12.56
C HIS A 60 -0.74 -10.45 13.31
N SER A 61 -1.35 -11.24 14.21
CA SER A 61 -0.63 -12.28 14.95
C SER A 61 -0.18 -13.44 14.06
N THR A 62 -0.89 -13.72 12.97
CA THR A 62 -0.52 -14.78 12.03
C THR A 62 0.55 -14.31 11.04
N TYR A 63 0.30 -13.22 10.32
CA TYR A 63 1.09 -12.86 9.14
C TYR A 63 2.20 -11.84 9.39
N LEU A 64 2.05 -10.97 10.40
CA LEU A 64 3.11 -10.02 10.73
C LEU A 64 4.13 -10.62 11.70
N ALA A 65 3.72 -11.55 12.57
CA ALA A 65 4.60 -12.23 13.51
C ALA A 65 5.71 -13.04 12.80
N ASN A 66 5.34 -13.76 11.74
CA ASN A 66 6.25 -14.59 10.95
C ASN A 66 6.85 -13.86 9.73
N LYS A 67 6.53 -12.57 9.54
CA LYS A 67 6.93 -11.74 8.40
C LYS A 67 6.50 -12.27 7.03
N GLU A 68 5.46 -13.09 6.96
CA GLU A 68 4.90 -13.57 5.69
C GLU A 68 4.23 -12.42 4.91
N LYS A 69 3.71 -11.41 5.61
CA LYS A 69 3.13 -10.20 5.01
C LYS A 69 3.65 -8.94 5.68
N THR A 70 3.47 -7.83 4.97
CA THR A 70 3.79 -6.47 5.40
C THR A 70 2.50 -5.64 5.47
N CYS A 71 2.55 -4.42 6.01
CA CYS A 71 1.36 -3.59 6.21
C CYS A 71 0.62 -3.31 4.88
N ILE A 72 1.37 -3.06 3.80
CA ILE A 72 0.80 -2.70 2.49
C ILE A 72 0.13 -3.87 1.78
N ASP A 73 0.38 -5.12 2.19
CA ASP A 73 -0.28 -6.28 1.58
C ASP A 73 -1.80 -6.27 1.83
N CYS A 74 -2.25 -5.67 2.94
CA CYS A 74 -3.67 -5.55 3.29
C CYS A 74 -4.18 -4.10 3.32
N HIS A 75 -3.37 -3.12 3.73
CA HIS A 75 -3.80 -1.73 3.93
C HIS A 75 -3.64 -0.83 2.69
N LYS A 76 -3.86 -1.38 1.50
CA LYS A 76 -3.98 -0.58 0.28
C LYS A 76 -5.23 0.28 0.40
N GLY A 77 -5.06 1.59 0.36
CA GLY A 77 -6.20 2.50 0.42
C GLY A 77 -6.38 3.25 1.75
N ILE A 78 -5.54 2.98 2.76
CA ILE A 78 -5.74 3.54 4.11
C ILE A 78 -5.53 5.07 4.15
N ALA A 79 -4.51 5.58 3.46
CA ALA A 79 -4.19 7.01 3.41
C ALA A 79 -4.75 7.70 2.16
N HIS A 80 -4.90 6.95 1.06
CA HIS A 80 -5.30 7.48 -0.24
C HIS A 80 -6.28 6.54 -0.91
N HIS A 81 -7.21 7.07 -1.72
CA HIS A 81 -8.15 6.24 -2.48
C HIS A 81 -7.41 5.31 -3.46
N VAL A 82 -7.74 4.02 -3.36
CA VAL A 82 -7.24 2.98 -4.28
C VAL A 82 -7.63 3.35 -5.71
N PRO A 83 -6.73 3.16 -6.71
CA PRO A 83 -7.10 3.29 -8.11
C PRO A 83 -8.21 2.31 -8.49
N ASP A 84 -8.81 2.54 -9.66
CA ASP A 84 -9.65 1.53 -10.30
C ASP A 84 -8.79 0.30 -10.65
N ILE A 85 -9.03 -0.80 -9.92
CA ILE A 85 -8.31 -2.06 -10.05
C ILE A 85 -8.95 -3.01 -11.06
N SER A 86 -10.13 -2.69 -11.61
CA SER A 86 -10.74 -3.52 -12.68
C SER A 86 -9.81 -3.65 -13.89
N LYS A 87 -8.98 -2.62 -14.13
CA LYS A 87 -7.95 -2.60 -15.19
C LYS A 87 -6.72 -3.47 -14.91
N ALA A 88 -6.63 -4.09 -13.73
CA ALA A 88 -5.52 -4.98 -13.37
C ALA A 88 -5.71 -6.41 -13.92
N GLU A 89 -6.94 -6.79 -14.29
CA GLU A 89 -7.27 -8.14 -14.77
C GLU A 89 -7.01 -8.34 -16.29
N GLU A 90 -6.64 -7.26 -17.00
CA GLU A 90 -6.39 -7.25 -18.45
C GLU A 90 -4.90 -7.37 -18.84
N GLN A 91 -3.99 -7.52 -17.87
CA GLN A 91 -2.53 -7.58 -18.04
C GLN A 91 -1.97 -8.94 -17.61
#